data_AF-A0A536I7U3-F1
#
_entry.id   AF-A0A536I7U3-F1
#
_cell.length_a   1.000
_cell.length_b   1.000
_cell.length_c   1.000
_cell.angle_alpha   90.00
_cell.angle_beta   90.00
_cell.angle_gamma   90.00
#
_symmetry.space_group_name_H-M   'P 1'
#
loop_
_entity.id
_entity.type
_entity.pdbx_description
1 polymer ?
#
loop_
_entity_poly.entity_id
_entity_poly.type
_entity_poly.pdbx_seq_one_letter_code
_entity_poly.pdbx_strand_id
1 'polypeptide(L)'
;MAFTTSWRSQLPGRMTSMLALLQPTPRYFRLIYQPALFEQIRQVAEARQADVVIAYEMAAGDYVSRLDDGRYIKILDGCEPFAFRSPVETIRSQARVWKFRRFLRQMLDHFDAYLAVSDAELQWIRREVAPRRAWGCTVP
;
A
#
# COMPACT_ATOMS: atom_id res chain seq x y z
N MET A 1 12.03 -16.24 -11.22
CA MET A 1 12.75 -17.02 -10.18
C MET A 1 13.02 -16.11 -9.00
N ALA A 2 12.41 -16.39 -7.85
CA ALA A 2 12.79 -15.76 -6.59
C ALA A 2 13.88 -16.64 -5.96
N PHE A 3 15.10 -16.12 -5.86
CA PHE A 3 16.18 -16.80 -5.13
C PHE A 3 16.03 -16.44 -3.65
N THR A 4 15.38 -17.32 -2.87
CA THR A 4 15.45 -17.27 -1.40
C THR A 4 16.49 -18.28 -0.94
N THR A 5 17.75 -17.88 -0.81
CA THR A 5 18.74 -18.70 -0.10
C THR A 5 18.47 -18.56 1.40
N SER A 6 18.23 -19.68 2.08
CA SER A 6 18.02 -19.69 3.53
C SER A 6 19.36 -19.43 4.22
N TRP A 7 19.40 -18.42 5.09
CA TRP A 7 20.57 -18.13 5.93
C TRP A 7 20.17 -18.34 7.38
N ARG A 8 20.80 -19.31 8.04
CA ARG A 8 20.71 -19.50 9.50
C ARG A 8 21.97 -18.91 10.13
N SER A 9 21.81 -17.79 10.82
CA SER A 9 22.83 -17.29 11.74
C SER A 9 22.60 -17.87 13.13
N GLN A 10 23.67 -18.34 13.76
CA GLN A 10 23.70 -18.75 15.17
C GLN A 10 24.10 -17.58 16.09
N LEU A 11 24.13 -16.34 15.59
CA LEU A 11 24.58 -15.16 16.34
C LEU A 11 23.42 -14.36 16.93
N PRO A 12 23.61 -13.71 18.10
CA PRO A 12 22.57 -12.92 18.76
C PRO A 12 21.98 -11.85 17.84
N GLY A 13 20.67 -11.64 17.94
CA GLY A 13 19.86 -10.92 16.96
C GLY A 13 20.38 -9.54 16.55
N ARG A 14 20.98 -8.77 17.47
CA ARG A 14 21.48 -7.42 17.17
C ARG A 14 22.65 -7.38 16.17
N MET A 15 23.64 -8.28 16.29
CA MET A 15 24.78 -8.32 15.36
C MET A 15 24.36 -8.88 14.01
N THR A 16 23.49 -9.90 14.03
CA THR A 16 22.86 -10.48 12.85
C THR A 16 22.10 -9.43 12.02
N SER A 17 21.34 -8.54 12.67
CA SER A 17 20.62 -7.44 12.01
C SER A 17 21.56 -6.39 11.41
N MET A 18 22.64 -6.00 12.11
CA MET A 18 23.62 -5.06 11.56
C MET A 18 24.35 -5.63 10.33
N LEU A 19 24.74 -6.90 10.38
CA LEU A 19 25.38 -7.57 9.25
C LEU A 19 24.43 -7.72 8.06
N ALA A 20 23.13 -7.94 8.31
CA ALA A 20 22.12 -7.97 7.25
C ALA A 20 21.94 -6.61 6.57
N LEU A 21 22.05 -5.49 7.29
CA LEU A 21 21.97 -4.13 6.72
C LEU A 21 23.18 -3.77 5.85
N LEU A 22 24.35 -4.35 6.14
CA LEU A 22 25.60 -4.09 5.40
C LEU A 22 25.79 -5.03 4.21
N GLN A 23 24.87 -5.97 3.97
CA GLN A 23 25.02 -6.94 2.89
C GLN A 23 24.83 -6.28 1.50
N PRO A 24 25.77 -6.48 0.56
CA PRO A 24 25.74 -5.87 -0.76
C PRO A 24 24.71 -6.52 -1.71
N THR A 25 24.19 -7.70 -1.37
CA THR A 25 23.07 -8.31 -2.09
C THR A 25 21.75 -7.74 -1.54
N PRO A 26 20.87 -7.17 -2.38
CA PRO A 26 19.61 -6.62 -1.92
C PRO A 26 18.73 -7.74 -1.34
N ARG A 27 18.66 -7.83 -0.01
CA ARG A 27 17.80 -8.74 0.76
C ARG A 27 16.57 -8.01 1.33
N TYR A 28 16.10 -6.97 0.66
CA TYR A 28 14.83 -6.35 1.00
C TYR A 28 13.71 -7.04 0.22
N PHE A 29 12.62 -7.41 0.90
CA PHE A 29 11.35 -7.63 0.23
C PHE A 29 10.93 -6.28 -0.34
N ARG A 30 11.25 -6.05 -1.61
CA ARG A 30 10.66 -4.94 -2.32
C ARG A 30 9.18 -5.30 -2.46
N LEU A 31 8.30 -4.44 -1.95
CA LEU A 31 6.85 -4.41 -2.25
C LEU A 31 6.68 -4.19 -3.77
N ILE A 32 7.17 -5.12 -4.57
CA ILE A 32 6.94 -5.20 -6.00
C ILE A 32 5.69 -6.04 -6.14
N TYR A 33 4.75 -5.53 -6.90
CA TYR A 33 3.62 -6.29 -7.42
C TYR A 33 4.03 -7.71 -7.82
N GLN A 34 3.38 -8.71 -7.22
CA GLN A 34 3.57 -10.12 -7.56
C GLN A 34 2.35 -10.61 -8.35
N PRO A 35 2.50 -10.92 -9.66
CA PRO A 35 1.37 -11.40 -10.47
C PRO A 35 0.68 -12.63 -9.87
N ALA A 36 1.44 -13.52 -9.23
CA ALA A 36 0.88 -14.71 -8.58
C ALA A 36 -0.06 -14.35 -7.41
N LEU A 37 0.29 -13.33 -6.63
CA LEU A 37 -0.56 -12.87 -5.53
C LEU A 37 -1.83 -12.19 -6.05
N PHE A 38 -1.71 -11.40 -7.13
CA PHE A 38 -2.87 -10.83 -7.81
C PHE A 38 -3.86 -11.90 -8.26
N GLU A 39 -3.36 -12.93 -8.96
CA GLU A 39 -4.20 -14.04 -9.43
C GLU A 39 -4.86 -14.79 -8.27
N GLN A 40 -4.15 -14.99 -7.16
CA GLN A 40 -4.74 -15.59 -5.96
C GLN A 40 -5.88 -14.73 -5.39
N ILE A 41 -5.68 -13.42 -5.29
CA ILE A 41 -6.73 -12.49 -4.82
C ILE A 41 -7.95 -12.56 -5.74
N ARG A 42 -7.73 -12.50 -7.05
CA ARG A 42 -8.81 -12.59 -8.06
C ARG A 42 -9.58 -13.91 -7.94
N GLN A 43 -8.88 -15.03 -7.89
CA GLN A 43 -9.49 -16.36 -7.75
C GLN A 43 -10.30 -16.49 -6.46
N VAL A 44 -9.79 -15.98 -5.35
CA VAL A 44 -10.51 -16.01 -4.07
C VAL A 44 -11.77 -15.15 -4.13
N ALA A 45 -11.70 -13.96 -4.73
CA ALA A 45 -12.87 -13.09 -4.90
C ALA A 45 -13.95 -13.74 -5.79
N GLU A 46 -13.55 -14.38 -6.90
CA GLU A 46 -14.45 -15.10 -7.80
C GLU A 46 -15.07 -16.34 -7.14
N ALA A 47 -14.25 -17.18 -6.50
CA ALA A 47 -14.69 -18.41 -5.84
C ALA A 47 -15.67 -18.13 -4.70
N ARG A 48 -15.49 -17.00 -4.00
CA ARG A 48 -16.40 -16.55 -2.95
C ARG A 48 -17.60 -15.75 -3.46
N GLN A 49 -17.68 -15.52 -4.77
CA GLN A 49 -18.68 -14.65 -5.39
C GLN A 49 -18.77 -13.29 -4.69
N ALA A 50 -17.62 -12.74 -4.30
CA ALA A 50 -17.57 -11.51 -3.51
C ALA A 50 -18.13 -10.33 -4.32
N ASP A 51 -19.06 -9.59 -3.72
CA ASP A 51 -19.52 -8.30 -4.25
C ASP A 51 -18.65 -7.14 -3.76
N VAL A 52 -18.01 -7.30 -2.60
CA VAL A 52 -17.17 -6.31 -1.94
C VAL A 52 -15.77 -6.87 -1.69
N VAL A 53 -14.74 -6.09 -2.01
CA VAL A 53 -13.34 -6.40 -1.71
C VAL A 53 -12.73 -5.27 -0.92
N ILE A 54 -12.29 -5.57 0.30
CA ILE A 54 -11.65 -4.62 1.21
C ILE A 54 -10.13 -4.87 1.19
N ALA A 55 -9.38 -3.85 0.80
CA ALA A 55 -7.93 -3.82 0.88
C ALA A 55 -7.50 -3.21 2.21
N TYR A 56 -6.97 -4.03 3.12
CA TYR A 56 -6.33 -3.54 4.32
C TYR A 56 -4.89 -3.15 3.98
N GLU A 57 -4.57 -1.87 4.12
CA GLU A 57 -3.31 -1.20 3.76
C GLU A 57 -3.11 -0.91 2.25
N MET A 58 -2.33 0.15 1.96
CA MET A 58 -1.98 0.56 0.59
C MET A 58 -1.31 -0.54 -0.24
N ALA A 59 -0.56 -1.44 0.39
CA ALA A 59 0.08 -2.56 -0.29
C ALA A 59 -0.94 -3.49 -0.94
N ALA A 60 -2.00 -3.85 -0.20
CA ALA A 60 -3.14 -4.58 -0.74
C ALA A 60 -3.94 -3.73 -1.73
N GLY A 61 -4.01 -2.42 -1.49
CA GLY A 61 -4.67 -1.44 -2.33
C GLY A 61 -4.23 -1.50 -3.80
N ASP A 62 -2.92 -1.63 -4.04
CA ASP A 62 -2.35 -1.75 -5.39
C ASP A 62 -2.83 -3.02 -6.13
N TYR A 63 -3.06 -4.14 -5.42
CA TYR A 63 -3.63 -5.34 -6.03
C TYR A 63 -5.11 -5.18 -6.33
N VAL A 64 -5.87 -4.69 -5.36
CA VAL A 64 -7.33 -4.55 -5.46
C VAL A 64 -7.72 -3.49 -6.48
N SER A 65 -6.91 -2.44 -6.67
CA SER A 65 -7.15 -1.43 -7.72
C SER A 65 -7.17 -2.05 -9.12
N ARG A 66 -6.46 -3.15 -9.34
CA ARG A 66 -6.34 -3.84 -10.64
C ARG A 66 -7.42 -4.89 -10.91
N LEU A 67 -8.27 -5.21 -9.94
CA LEU A 67 -9.45 -6.04 -10.19
C LEU A 67 -10.39 -5.30 -11.16
N ASP A 68 -11.28 -6.02 -11.85
CA ASP A 68 -12.17 -5.41 -12.83
C ASP A 68 -13.04 -4.31 -12.21
N ASP A 69 -12.97 -3.11 -12.80
CA ASP A 69 -13.84 -2.01 -12.43
C ASP A 69 -15.30 -2.35 -12.77
N GLY A 70 -16.20 -2.15 -11.80
CA GLY A 70 -17.63 -2.42 -11.95
C GLY A 70 -18.06 -3.85 -11.58
N ARG A 71 -17.14 -4.81 -11.45
CA ARG A 71 -17.45 -6.14 -10.91
C ARG A 71 -17.52 -6.17 -9.39
N TYR A 72 -16.65 -5.41 -8.74
CA TYR A 72 -16.47 -5.37 -7.29
C TYR A 72 -16.67 -3.96 -6.76
N ILE A 73 -17.32 -3.84 -5.60
CA ILE A 73 -17.22 -2.66 -4.75
C ILE A 73 -15.87 -2.74 -4.03
N LYS A 74 -14.98 -1.79 -4.30
CA LYS A 74 -13.62 -1.79 -3.77
C LYS A 74 -13.48 -0.75 -2.66
N ILE A 75 -13.01 -1.19 -1.49
CA ILE A 75 -12.78 -0.32 -0.32
C ILE A 75 -11.31 -0.38 0.07
N LEU A 76 -10.67 0.78 0.24
CA LEU A 76 -9.30 0.87 0.79
C LEU A 76 -9.35 1.26 2.26
N ASP A 77 -8.89 0.38 3.13
CA ASP A 77 -8.78 0.61 4.57
C ASP A 77 -7.29 0.80 4.94
N GLY A 78 -6.82 2.04 5.00
CA GLY A 78 -5.42 2.36 5.33
C GLY A 78 -4.67 3.12 4.24
N CYS A 79 -5.00 4.40 4.05
CA CYS A 79 -4.28 5.33 3.15
C CYS A 79 -2.95 5.87 3.73
N GLU A 80 -2.77 5.80 5.05
CA GLU A 80 -1.58 6.16 5.86
C GLU A 80 -0.65 7.27 5.31
N PRO A 81 -1.15 8.48 5.00
CA PRO A 81 -0.35 9.56 4.43
C PRO A 81 0.57 10.24 5.45
N PHE A 82 0.43 9.94 6.74
CA PHE A 82 1.18 10.62 7.82
C PHE A 82 2.54 9.99 8.15
N ALA A 83 2.94 8.93 7.44
CA ALA A 83 4.31 8.43 7.51
C ALA A 83 5.38 9.48 7.12
N PHE A 84 4.97 10.64 6.55
CA PHE A 84 5.86 11.71 6.10
C PHE A 84 5.99 12.93 7.04
N ARG A 85 5.56 12.83 8.30
CA ARG A 85 5.47 13.97 9.25
C ARG A 85 6.80 14.60 9.74
N SER A 86 7.97 14.29 9.17
CA SER A 86 9.21 15.00 9.56
C SER A 86 9.39 16.30 8.76
N PRO A 87 9.38 17.48 9.40
CA PRO A 87 9.56 18.78 8.72
C PRO A 87 10.97 18.99 8.13
N VAL A 88 11.94 18.15 8.49
CA VAL A 88 13.38 18.36 8.25
C VAL A 88 13.85 17.91 6.85
N GLU A 89 13.03 17.16 6.09
CA GLU A 89 13.45 16.57 4.80
C GLU A 89 12.92 17.32 3.56
N THR A 90 12.84 18.65 3.58
CA THR A 90 11.91 19.50 2.82
C THR A 90 11.95 19.46 1.27
N ILE A 91 12.99 18.98 0.59
CA ILE A 91 12.98 18.88 -0.90
C ILE A 91 12.77 17.45 -1.39
N ARG A 92 13.48 16.47 -0.82
CA ARG A 92 13.27 15.04 -1.13
C ARG A 92 11.91 14.56 -0.67
N SER A 93 11.42 15.08 0.46
CA SER A 93 10.05 14.82 0.93
C SER A 93 9.02 15.40 -0.03
N GLN A 94 9.19 16.62 -0.56
CA GLN A 94 8.22 17.20 -1.51
C GLN A 94 8.11 16.40 -2.82
N ALA A 95 9.24 15.98 -3.40
CA ALA A 95 9.22 15.12 -4.59
C ALA A 95 8.60 13.74 -4.30
N ARG A 96 8.83 13.18 -3.10
CA ARG A 96 8.19 11.93 -2.63
C ARG A 96 6.71 12.12 -2.36
N VAL A 97 6.30 13.24 -1.78
CA VAL A 97 4.91 13.59 -1.46
C VAL A 97 4.13 13.82 -2.74
N TRP A 98 4.68 14.49 -3.76
CA TRP A 98 4.01 14.61 -5.06
C TRP A 98 3.83 13.25 -5.73
N LYS A 99 4.87 12.40 -5.75
CA LYS A 99 4.78 11.03 -6.27
C LYS A 99 3.74 10.21 -5.52
N PHE A 100 3.72 10.33 -4.19
CA PHE A 100 2.77 9.66 -3.32
C PHE A 100 1.34 10.13 -3.58
N ARG A 101 1.07 11.45 -3.64
CA ARG A 101 -0.25 11.99 -3.98
C ARG A 101 -0.72 11.51 -5.35
N ARG A 102 0.17 11.51 -6.34
CA ARG A 102 -0.14 11.01 -7.69
C ARG A 102 -0.48 9.53 -7.67
N PHE A 103 0.33 8.72 -6.99
CA PHE A 103 0.10 7.28 -6.84
C PHE A 103 -1.24 7.02 -6.12
N LEU A 104 -1.45 7.66 -4.97
CA LEU A 104 -2.65 7.49 -4.18
C LEU A 104 -3.90 7.95 -4.92
N ARG A 105 -3.83 9.04 -5.70
CA ARG A 105 -4.93 9.47 -6.58
C ARG A 105 -5.23 8.40 -7.62
N GLN A 106 -4.21 7.93 -8.35
CA GLN A 106 -4.38 6.90 -9.38
C GLN A 106 -4.97 5.62 -8.80
N MET A 107 -4.53 5.22 -7.61
CA MET A 107 -5.08 4.06 -6.92
C MET A 107 -6.54 4.30 -6.53
N LEU A 108 -6.84 5.38 -5.80
CA LEU A 108 -8.19 5.71 -5.33
C LEU A 108 -9.20 5.98 -6.46
N ASP A 109 -8.75 6.35 -7.67
CA ASP A 109 -9.64 6.47 -8.83
C ASP A 109 -10.23 5.11 -9.28
N HIS A 110 -9.66 3.98 -8.82
CA HIS A 110 -10.21 2.64 -9.00
C HIS A 110 -11.00 2.11 -7.79
N PHE A 111 -11.07 2.87 -6.68
CA PHE A 111 -11.84 2.48 -5.50
C PHE A 111 -13.20 3.19 -5.45
N ASP A 112 -14.14 2.59 -4.76
CA ASP A 112 -15.45 3.18 -4.49
C ASP A 112 -15.44 3.93 -3.16
N ALA A 113 -14.71 3.43 -2.16
CA ALA A 113 -14.56 4.09 -0.86
C ALA A 113 -13.14 3.95 -0.28
N TYR A 114 -12.79 4.86 0.63
CA TYR A 114 -11.61 4.72 1.49
C TYR A 114 -11.89 5.11 2.94
N LEU A 115 -11.19 4.46 3.87
CA LEU A 115 -11.21 4.76 5.29
C LEU A 115 -9.96 5.54 5.68
N ALA A 116 -10.19 6.62 6.42
CA ALA A 116 -9.18 7.42 7.07
C ALA A 116 -9.22 7.18 8.59
N VAL A 117 -8.06 7.12 9.24
CA VAL A 117 -7.96 6.93 10.70
C VAL A 117 -8.20 8.22 11.49
N SER A 118 -8.31 9.37 10.81
CA SER A 118 -8.62 10.65 11.45
C SER A 118 -9.22 11.67 10.48
N ASP A 119 -9.95 12.66 11.00
CA ASP A 119 -10.49 13.76 10.20
C ASP A 119 -9.40 14.57 9.50
N ALA A 120 -8.22 14.70 10.14
CA ALA A 120 -7.07 15.37 9.57
C ALA A 120 -6.54 14.61 8.33
N GLU A 121 -6.51 13.27 8.38
CA GLU A 121 -6.17 12.44 7.24
C GLU A 121 -7.20 12.59 6.12
N LEU A 122 -8.49 12.45 6.47
CA LEU A 122 -9.58 12.57 5.52
C LEU A 122 -9.55 13.92 4.78
N GLN A 123 -9.34 15.01 5.54
CA GLN A 123 -9.23 16.35 4.97
C GLN A 123 -8.00 16.50 4.07
N TRP A 124 -6.86 15.93 4.45
CA TRP A 124 -5.65 15.95 3.63
C TRP A 124 -5.85 15.17 2.32
N ILE A 125 -6.43 13.96 2.37
CA ILE A 125 -6.71 13.16 1.18
C ILE A 125 -7.66 13.93 0.26
N ARG A 126 -8.76 14.49 0.78
CA ARG A 126 -9.72 15.27 -0.02
C ARG A 126 -9.08 16.48 -0.70
N ARG A 127 -8.17 17.20 -0.03
CA ARG A 127 -7.55 18.42 -0.57
C ARG A 127 -6.35 18.16 -1.47
N GLU A 128 -5.42 17.33 -1.00
CA GLU A 128 -4.10 17.16 -1.62
C GLU A 128 -4.05 16.00 -2.61
N VAL A 129 -4.82 14.93 -2.34
CA VAL A 129 -4.95 13.79 -3.25
C VAL A 129 -6.11 14.01 -4.19
N ALA A 130 -7.27 14.44 -3.71
CA ALA A 130 -8.47 14.72 -4.53
C ALA A 130 -8.81 13.60 -5.53
N PRO A 131 -9.17 12.39 -5.05
CA PRO A 131 -9.63 11.30 -5.91
C PRO A 131 -10.94 11.68 -6.61
N ARG A 132 -11.15 11.15 -7.83
CA ARG A 132 -12.32 11.47 -8.66
C ARG A 132 -13.52 10.58 -8.38
N ARG A 133 -13.26 9.35 -7.92
CA ARG A 133 -14.27 8.30 -7.75
C ARG A 133 -14.53 8.00 -6.29
N ALA A 134 -13.49 7.60 -5.55
CA ALA A 134 -13.67 7.12 -4.18
C ALA A 134 -14.17 8.21 -3.23
N TRP A 135 -15.21 7.91 -2.48
CA TRP A 135 -15.63 8.73 -1.33
C TRP A 135 -14.91 8.29 -0.06
N GLY A 136 -14.66 9.22 0.85
CA GLY A 136 -13.91 8.93 2.08
C GLY A 136 -14.72 9.17 3.34
N CYS A 137 -14.56 8.30 4.34
CA CYS A 137 -15.03 8.52 5.70
C CYS A 137 -13.95 8.17 6.74
N THR A 138 -14.19 8.58 7.97
CA THR A 138 -13.38 8.19 9.13
C THR A 138 -13.96 6.95 9.80
N VAL A 139 -13.08 6.14 10.39
CA VAL A 139 -13.49 5.05 11.27
C VAL A 139 -14.05 5.67 12.57
N PRO A 140 -15.21 5.21 13.09
CA PRO A 140 -15.79 5.74 14.33
C PRO A 140 -14.95 5.45 15.58
#